data_AF-A0ABD5N233-F1
#
_entry.id   AF-A0ABD5N233-F1
#
_cell.length_a   1.000
_cell.length_b   1.000
_cell.length_c   1.000
_cell.angle_alpha   90.00
_cell.angle_beta   90.00
_cell.angle_gamma   90.00
#
_symmetry.space_group_name_H-M   'P 1'
#
loop_
_entity.id
_entity.type
_entity.pdbx_description
1 polymer ?
#
loop_
_entity_poly.entity_id
_entity_poly.type
_entity_poly.pdbx_seq_one_letter_code
_entity_poly.pdbx_strand_id
1 'polypeptide(L)' 'MEQFLRTLRKSGTSISINIPPEIIKMLSLKEGDIARITIEKVKHEKS' A
#
# COMPACT_ATOMS: atom_id res chain seq x y z
N MET A 1 -3.05 15.22 2.53
CA MET A 1 -2.96 13.86 1.94
C MET A 1 -1.97 13.10 2.79
N GLU A 2 -2.42 12.07 3.50
CA GLU A 2 -1.50 11.22 4.27
C GLU A 2 -0.71 10.32 3.30
N GLN A 3 0.62 10.31 3.44
CA GLN A 3 1.50 9.49 2.62
C GLN A 3 2.00 8.30 3.44
N PHE A 4 1.66 7.09 3.02
CA PHE A 4 2.07 5.86 3.69
C PHE A 4 3.21 5.20 2.92
N LEU A 5 4.43 5.27 3.46
CA LEU A 5 5.55 4.51 2.93
C LEU A 5 5.43 3.06 3.38
N ARG A 6 5.38 2.15 2.41
CA ARG A 6 5.33 0.71 2.66
C ARG A 6 6.27 0.00 1.70
N THR A 7 6.96 -0.99 2.25
CA THR A 7 7.83 -1.86 1.46
C THR A 7 6.96 -2.76 0.59
N LEU A 8 7.23 -2.74 -0.71
CA LEU A 8 6.66 -3.67 -1.66
C LEU A 8 7.19 -5.09 -1.40
N ARG A 9 6.31 -6.08 -1.34
CA ARG A 9 6.66 -7.50 -1.16
C ARG A 9 6.23 -8.31 -2.36
N LYS A 10 7.00 -9.34 -2.72
CA LYS A 10 6.61 -10.31 -3.75
C LYS A 10 5.60 -11.29 -3.15
N SER A 11 4.48 -11.51 -3.84
CA SER A 11 3.50 -12.54 -3.53
C SER A 11 3.16 -13.31 -4.80
N GLY A 12 3.67 -14.54 -4.92
CA GLY A 12 3.61 -15.31 -6.16
C GLY A 12 4.30 -14.60 -7.32
N THR A 13 3.55 -14.36 -8.41
CA THR A 13 4.00 -13.62 -9.60
C THR A 13 3.74 -12.11 -9.51
N SER A 14 3.11 -11.64 -8.43
CA SER A 14 2.70 -10.24 -8.26
C SER A 14 3.50 -9.53 -7.17
N ILE A 15 3.43 -8.19 -7.18
CA ILE A 15 3.88 -7.34 -6.09
C ILE A 15 2.66 -6.94 -5.26
N SER A 16 2.82 -6.99 -3.94
CA SER A 16 1.79 -6.68 -2.96
C SER A 16 2.30 -5.62 -2.00
N ILE A 17 1.37 -4.80 -1.49
CA ILE A 17 1.61 -3.85 -0.42
C ILE A 17 0.65 -4.16 0.71
N ASN A 18 1.15 -4.20 1.95
CA ASN A 18 0.28 -4.40 3.10
C ASN A 18 -0.35 -3.06 3.50
N ILE A 19 -1.68 -2.99 3.44
CA ILE A 19 -2.46 -1.87 3.96
C ILE A 19 -2.82 -2.20 5.42
N PRO A 20 -2.38 -1.39 6.40
CA PRO A 20 -2.71 -1.57 7.81
C PRO A 20 -4.22 -1.57 8.08
N PRO A 21 -4.70 -2.30 9.10
CA PRO A 21 -6.12 -2.33 9.48
C PRO A 21 -6.71 -0.96 9.79
N GLU A 22 -5.92 -0.03 10.33
CA GLU A 22 -6.35 1.34 10.65
C GLU A 22 -6.76 2.10 9.37
N ILE A 23 -5.99 1.97 8.30
CA ILE A 23 -6.29 2.60 7.00
C ILE A 23 -7.51 1.94 6.37
N ILE A 24 -7.61 0.59 6.45
CA ILE A 24 -8.78 -0.15 5.95
C ILE A 24 -10.05 0.36 6.62
N LYS A 25 -10.04 0.52 7.94
CA LYS A 25 -11.16 1.06 8.71
C LYS A 25 -11.44 2.52 8.36
N MET A 26 -10.40 3.35 8.32
CA MET A 26 -10.51 4.79 8.05
C MET A 26 -11.11 5.06 6.66
N LEU A 27 -10.70 4.30 5.65
CA LEU A 27 -11.18 4.42 4.27
C LEU A 27 -12.38 3.52 3.96
N SER A 28 -12.87 2.76 4.96
CA SER A 28 -13.98 1.80 4.83
C SER A 28 -13.82 0.82 3.67
N LEU A 29 -12.58 0.38 3.41
CA LEU A 29 -12.25 -0.55 2.32
C LEU A 29 -12.75 -1.95 2.63
N LYS A 30 -13.28 -2.63 1.60
CA LYS A 30 -13.77 -4.00 1.65
C LYS A 30 -13.22 -4.83 0.50
N GLU A 31 -13.25 -6.14 0.65
CA GLU A 31 -12.93 -7.05 -0.46
C GLU A 31 -13.89 -6.79 -1.63
N GLY A 32 -13.32 -6.65 -2.83
CA GLY A 32 -14.07 -6.33 -4.05
C GLY A 32 -14.12 -4.84 -4.41
N ASP A 33 -13.71 -3.95 -3.50
CA ASP A 33 -13.64 -2.51 -3.81
C ASP A 33 -12.54 -2.21 -4.84
N ILE A 34 -12.83 -1.26 -5.74
CA ILE A 34 -11.88 -0.77 -6.72
C ILE A 34 -11.22 0.50 -6.19
N ALA A 35 -9.91 0.43 -5.92
CA ALA A 35 -9.12 1.58 -5.51
C ALA A 35 -8.30 2.14 -6.68
N ARG A 36 -8.27 3.46 -6.82
CA ARG A 36 -7.27 4.15 -7.65
C ARG A 36 -5.95 4.20 -6.89
N ILE A 37 -4.88 3.69 -7.49
CA ILE A 37 -3.55 3.65 -6.88
C ILE A 37 -2.60 4.57 -7.64
N THR A 38 -1.87 5.41 -6.91
CA THR A 38 -0.72 6.17 -7.44
C THR A 38 0.54 5.61 -6.80
N ILE A 39 1.52 5.23 -7.63
CA ILE A 39 2.77 4.61 -7.17
C ILE A 39 3.92 5.58 -7.42
N GLU A 40 4.64 5.93 -6.37
CA GLU A 40 5.88 6.70 -6.44
C GLU A 40 7.01 5.89 -5.78
N LYS A 41 8.09 5.65 -6.54
CA LYS A 41 9.26 4.93 -6.02
C LYS A 41 10.19 5.91 -5.32
N VAL A 42 10.21 5.86 -4.00
CA VAL A 42 11.17 6.63 -3.20
C VAL A 42 12.49 5.87 -3.04
N LYS A 43 13.61 6.59 -2.95
CA LYS A 43 14.92 5.99 -2.62
C LYS A 43 14.91 5.64 -1.12
N HIS A 44 15.24 4.39 -0.81
CA HIS A 44 15.50 4.00 0.57
C HIS A 44 16.94 4.37 0.91
N GLU A 45 17.16 5.52 1.54
CA GLU A 45 18.46 5.84 2.13
C GLU A 45 18.65 4.93 3.35
N LYS A 46 19.52 3.93 3.21
CA LYS A 46 20.08 3.22 4.37
C LYS A 46 21.05 4.19 5.05
N SER A 47 20.63 4.81 6.15
CA SER A 47 21.58 5.34 7.15
C SER A 47 22.20 4.19 7.93
#